data_AF-A0A920F2I6-F1
#
_entry.id   AF-A0A920F2I6-F1
#
_cell.length_a   1.000
_cell.length_b   1.000
_cell.length_c   1.000
_cell.angle_alpha   90.00
_cell.angle_beta   90.00
_cell.angle_gamma   90.00
#
_symmetry.space_group_name_H-M   'P 1'
#
loop_
_entity.id
_entity.type
_entity.pdbx_description
1 polymer ?
#
loop_
_entity_poly.entity_id
_entity_poly.type
_entity_poly.pdbx_seq_one_letter_code
_entity_poly.pdbx_strand_id
1 'polypeptide(L)'
;MFLGIFGGWAATIYSGFSSSSAFVEGIQLGFNSYHVVYAFVKTFLFAMILATIPSYHGYYMKGGALDVGRASTVSFVWCSVVIIVVNYFVTQLFFS
;
A
#
# COMPACT_ATOMS: atom_id res chain seq x y z
N MET A 1 1.39 -8.80 -3.12
CA MET A 1 0.77 -10.00 -2.51
C MET A 1 1.59 -11.25 -2.78
N PHE A 2 1.85 -11.63 -4.04
CA PHE A 2 2.66 -12.82 -4.39
C PHE A 2 4.03 -12.91 -3.68
N LEU A 3 4.87 -11.88 -3.82
CA LEU A 3 6.19 -11.84 -3.17
C LEU A 3 6.13 -11.92 -1.64
N GLY A 4 5.08 -11.38 -1.03
CA GLY A 4 4.89 -11.44 0.43
C GLY A 4 4.55 -12.85 0.91
N ILE A 5 3.67 -13.56 0.19
CA ILE A 5 3.33 -14.95 0.48
C ILE A 5 4.55 -15.86 0.28
N PHE A 6 5.30 -15.65 -0.81
CA PHE A 6 6.52 -16.40 -1.08
C PHE A 6 7.62 -16.14 -0.03
N GLY A 7 7.80 -14.87 0.38
CA GLY A 7 8.74 -14.51 1.44
C GLY A 7 8.36 -15.15 2.78
N GLY A 8 7.07 -15.16 3.13
CA GLY A 8 6.54 -15.84 4.30
C GLY A 8 6.80 -17.36 4.26
N TRP A 9 6.51 -17.99 3.12
CA TRP A 9 6.76 -19.41 2.88
C TRP A 9 8.25 -19.77 3.06
N ALA A 10 9.13 -19.02 2.41
CA ALA A 10 10.57 -19.19 2.52
C ALA A 10 11.03 -19.03 3.97
N ALA A 11 10.59 -17.97 4.68
CA ALA A 11 10.95 -17.74 6.07
C ALA A 11 10.49 -18.90 6.98
N THR A 12 9.25 -19.40 6.83
CA THR A 12 8.76 -20.52 7.66
C THR A 12 9.51 -21.83 7.44
N ILE A 13 9.97 -22.09 6.21
CA ILE A 13 10.72 -23.31 5.89
C ILE A 13 12.17 -23.19 6.37
N TYR A 14 12.84 -22.08 6.08
CA TYR A 14 14.22 -21.87 6.48
C TYR A 14 14.38 -21.79 8.00
N SER A 15 13.39 -21.27 8.72
CA SER A 15 13.38 -21.23 10.18
C SER A 15 12.89 -22.53 10.84
N GLY A 16 12.42 -23.52 10.07
CA GLY A 16 12.02 -24.83 10.60
C GLY A 16 10.73 -24.84 11.42
N PHE A 17 9.92 -23.78 11.35
CA PHE A 17 8.69 -23.67 12.16
C PHE A 17 7.51 -24.48 11.61
N SER A 18 7.49 -24.81 10.32
CA SER A 18 6.38 -25.54 9.68
C SER A 18 6.82 -26.24 8.39
N SER A 19 6.11 -27.31 8.02
CA SER A 19 6.24 -27.95 6.71
C SER A 19 5.53 -27.12 5.62
N SER A 20 5.97 -27.28 4.36
CA SER A 20 5.36 -26.60 3.20
C SER A 20 3.85 -26.87 3.08
N SER A 21 3.41 -28.09 3.39
CA SER A 21 2.00 -28.47 3.31
C SER A 21 1.15 -27.74 4.35
N ALA A 22 1.61 -27.69 5.59
CA ALA A 22 0.91 -27.00 6.68
C ALA A 22 0.80 -25.48 6.45
N PHE A 23 1.80 -24.86 5.81
CA PHE A 23 1.74 -23.44 5.45
C PHE A 23 0.66 -23.15 4.40
N VAL A 24 0.58 -23.98 3.35
CA VAL A 24 -0.42 -23.80 2.28
C VAL A 24 -1.83 -24.04 2.80
N GLU A 25 -2.01 -25.10 3.60
CA GLU A 25 -3.31 -25.42 4.21
C GLU A 25 -3.76 -24.30 5.17
N GLY A 26 -2.86 -23.77 5.99
CA GLY A 26 -3.16 -22.66 6.90
C GLY A 26 -3.62 -21.38 6.18
N ILE A 27 -2.98 -21.04 5.05
CA ILE A 27 -3.40 -19.88 4.23
C ILE A 27 -4.78 -20.11 3.61
N GLN A 28 -5.07 -21.33 3.15
CA GLN A 28 -6.36 -21.65 2.53
C GLN A 28 -7.51 -21.66 3.53
N LEU A 29 -7.30 -22.16 4.74
CA LEU A 29 -8.32 -22.21 5.80
C LEU A 29 -8.73 -20.80 6.26
N GLY A 30 -7.79 -19.86 6.33
CA GLY A 30 -8.05 -18.47 6.69
C GLY A 30 -8.42 -17.57 5.52
N PHE A 31 -8.54 -18.11 4.30
CA PHE A 31 -8.72 -17.27 3.11
C PHE A 31 -10.15 -16.76 2.99
N ASN A 32 -10.29 -15.44 2.97
CA ASN A 32 -11.53 -14.78 2.60
C ASN A 32 -11.31 -13.90 1.36
N SER A 33 -12.03 -14.23 0.28
CA SER A 33 -11.97 -13.54 -1.01
C SER A 33 -12.25 -12.03 -0.91
N TYR A 34 -13.01 -11.59 0.10
CA TYR A 34 -13.31 -10.18 0.33
C TYR A 34 -12.05 -9.35 0.61
N HIS A 35 -11.06 -9.92 1.30
CA HIS A 35 -9.79 -9.22 1.58
C HIS A 35 -9.00 -8.89 0.31
N VAL A 36 -9.12 -9.74 -0.72
CA VAL A 36 -8.46 -9.51 -2.02
C VAL A 36 -9.10 -8.34 -2.74
N VAL A 37 -10.43 -8.32 -2.83
CA VAL A 37 -11.17 -7.22 -3.47
C VAL A 37 -10.91 -5.90 -2.74
N TYR A 38 -10.97 -5.91 -1.41
CA TYR A 38 -10.62 -4.75 -0.56
C TYR A 38 -9.20 -4.24 -0.85
N ALA A 39 -8.20 -5.13 -0.93
CA ALA A 39 -6.83 -4.76 -1.21
C ALA A 39 -6.68 -4.07 -2.57
N PHE A 40 -7.33 -4.58 -3.62
CA PHE A 40 -7.30 -3.99 -4.96
C PHE A 40 -7.94 -2.60 -4.99
N VAL A 41 -9.14 -2.44 -4.41
CA VAL A 41 -9.82 -1.14 -4.35
C VAL A 41 -8.95 -0.11 -3.61
N LYS A 42 -8.37 -0.50 -2.47
CA LYS A 42 -7.49 0.36 -1.70
C LYS A 42 -6.24 0.77 -2.48
N THR A 43 -5.61 -0.15 -3.20
CA THR A 43 -4.45 0.19 -4.05
C THR A 43 -4.79 1.13 -5.19
N PHE A 44 -5.98 1.00 -5.78
CA PHE A 44 -6.44 1.91 -6.83
C PHE A 44 -6.62 3.33 -6.30
N LEU A 45 -7.26 3.49 -5.14
CA LEU A 45 -7.43 4.80 -4.49
C LEU A 45 -6.08 5.45 -4.15
N PHE A 46 -5.14 4.68 -3.62
CA PHE A 46 -3.80 5.20 -3.30
C PHE A 46 -3.01 5.59 -4.55
N ALA A 47 -3.15 4.83 -5.64
CA ALA A 47 -2.52 5.18 -6.92
C ALA A 47 -3.05 6.51 -7.47
N MET A 48 -4.36 6.75 -7.39
CA MET A 48 -4.96 8.04 -7.78
C MET A 48 -4.39 9.20 -6.95
N ILE A 49 -4.27 9.03 -5.62
CA ILE A 49 -3.71 10.04 -4.72
C ILE A 49 -2.23 10.32 -5.05
N LEU A 50 -1.45 9.27 -5.30
CA LEU A 50 -0.04 9.37 -5.69
C LEU A 50 0.16 10.02 -7.05
N ALA A 51 -0.80 9.93 -7.96
CA ALA A 51 -0.75 10.64 -9.23
C ALA A 51 -1.14 12.12 -9.03
N THR A 52 -2.26 12.39 -8.36
CA THR A 52 -2.84 13.74 -8.33
C THR A 52 -2.06 14.73 -7.47
N ILE A 53 -1.64 14.36 -6.24
CA ILE A 53 -1.02 15.32 -5.31
C ILE A 53 0.35 15.81 -5.79
N PRO A 54 1.26 14.93 -6.27
CA PRO A 54 2.53 15.35 -6.84
C PRO A 54 2.39 16.08 -8.15
N SER A 55 1.46 15.68 -9.03
CA SER A 55 1.20 16.43 -10.26
C SER A 55 0.68 17.84 -9.98
N TYR A 56 -0.15 18.03 -8.94
CA TYR A 56 -0.60 19.34 -8.51
C TYR A 56 0.58 20.22 -8.06
N HIS A 57 1.39 19.75 -7.11
CA HIS A 57 2.53 20.51 -6.61
C HIS A 57 3.59 20.75 -7.70
N GLY A 58 3.76 19.81 -8.63
CA GLY A 58 4.64 19.95 -9.79
C GLY A 58 4.12 20.93 -10.83
N TYR A 59 2.81 21.05 -11.03
CA TYR A 59 2.21 21.96 -12.01
C TYR A 59 2.21 23.42 -11.55
N TYR A 60 1.92 23.67 -10.26
CA TYR A 60 1.84 25.02 -9.70
C TYR A 60 3.18 25.57 -9.21
N MET A 61 4.25 24.78 -9.22
CA MET A 61 5.57 25.27 -8.84
C MET A 61 6.06 26.31 -9.85
N LYS A 62 6.58 27.42 -9.32
CA LYS A 62 7.21 28.48 -10.10
C LYS A 62 8.54 28.79 -9.41
N GLY A 63 9.65 28.61 -10.12
CA GLY A 63 10.97 28.81 -9.54
C GLY A 63 12.07 28.04 -10.27
N GLY A 64 13.27 28.09 -9.71
CA GLY A 64 14.45 27.38 -10.22
C GLY A 64 14.59 25.97 -9.63
N ALA A 65 15.75 25.34 -9.86
CA ALA A 65 16.02 23.97 -9.39
C ALA A 65 15.85 23.77 -7.87
N LEU A 66 16.11 24.80 -7.06
CA LEU A 66 15.94 24.74 -5.60
C LEU A 66 14.46 24.64 -5.18
N ASP A 67 13.58 25.36 -5.86
CA ASP A 67 12.14 25.37 -5.57
C ASP A 67 11.46 24.07 -6.01
N VAL A 68 11.99 23.40 -7.05
CA VAL A 68 11.54 22.05 -7.46
C VAL A 68 11.78 21.05 -6.34
N GLY A 69 12.96 21.08 -5.71
CA GLY A 69 13.29 20.19 -4.59
C GLY A 69 12.38 20.41 -3.37
N ARG A 70 12.12 21.69 -3.04
CA ARG A 70 11.22 22.08 -1.94
C ARG A 70 9.77 21.68 -2.23
N ALA A 71 9.29 21.89 -3.45
CA ALA A 71 7.94 21.50 -3.87
C ALA A 71 7.74 19.98 -3.81
N SER A 72 8.76 19.21 -4.20
CA SER A 72 8.75 17.74 -4.11
C SER A 72 8.64 17.24 -2.66
N THR A 73 9.40 17.83 -1.73
CA THR A 73 9.33 17.45 -0.31
C THR A 73 7.97 17.78 0.31
N VAL A 74 7.45 18.97 0.03
CA VAL A 74 6.12 19.38 0.52
C VAL A 74 5.03 18.47 -0.05
N SER A 75 5.10 18.16 -1.35
CA SER A 75 4.18 17.23 -2.00
C SER A 75 4.20 15.85 -1.35
N PHE A 76 5.39 15.33 -1.04
CA PHE A 76 5.53 13.99 -0.43
C PHE A 76 4.91 13.93 0.97
N VAL A 77 5.10 14.98 1.78
CA VAL A 77 4.48 15.09 3.10
C VAL A 77 2.96 15.10 2.98
N TRP A 78 2.39 15.96 2.12
CA TRP A 78 0.95 16.02 1.90
C TRP A 78 0.38 14.71 1.37
N CYS A 79 1.09 14.07 0.43
CA CYS A 79 0.68 12.78 -0.09
C CYS A 79 0.63 11.71 1.02
N SER A 80 1.64 11.67 1.89
CA SER A 80 1.69 10.72 3.01
C SER A 80 0.55 10.92 3.99
N VAL A 81 0.26 12.17 4.37
CA VAL A 81 -0.85 12.50 5.28
C VAL A 81 -2.20 12.09 4.67
N VAL A 82 -2.43 12.42 3.39
CA VAL A 82 -3.69 12.07 2.71
C VAL A 82 -3.85 10.56 2.58
N ILE A 83 -2.80 9.81 2.26
CA ILE A 83 -2.86 8.34 2.20
C ILE A 83 -3.26 7.75 3.57
N ILE A 84 -2.71 8.26 4.67
CA ILE A 84 -3.06 7.78 6.03
C ILE A 84 -4.52 8.08 6.35
N VAL A 85 -4.99 9.29 6.06
CA VAL A 85 -6.39 9.68 6.30
C VAL A 85 -7.35 8.84 5.46
N VAL A 86 -7.08 8.70 4.15
CA VAL A 86 -7.89 7.87 3.27
C VAL A 86 -7.84 6.41 3.68
N ASN A 87 -6.70 5.91 4.18
CA ASN A 87 -6.62 4.57 4.72
C ASN A 87 -7.62 4.37 5.86
N TYR A 88 -7.69 5.30 6.80
CA TYR A 88 -8.64 5.21 7.91
C TYR A 88 -10.08 5.12 7.40
N PHE A 89 -10.49 6.04 6.53
CA PHE A 89 -11.85 6.06 5.98
C PHE A 89 -12.20 4.79 5.18
N VAL A 90 -11.29 4.34 4.31
CA VAL A 90 -11.51 3.12 3.52
C VAL A 90 -11.59 1.89 4.43
N THR A 91 -10.81 1.83 5.51
CA THR A 91 -10.89 0.71 6.45
C THR A 91 -12.22 0.73 7.20
N GLN A 92 -12.63 1.89 7.70
CA GLN A 92 -13.90 2.06 8.40
C GLN A 92 -15.09 1.71 7.51
N LEU A 93 -15.08 2.08 6.23
CA LEU A 93 -16.21 1.84 5.32
C LEU A 93 -16.35 0.37 4.90
N PHE A 94 -15.25 -0.38 4.79
CA PHE A 94 -15.26 -1.78 4.34
C PHE A 94 -15.37 -2.80 5.49
N PHE A 95 -15.06 -2.38 6.73
CA PHE A 95 -15.09 -3.24 7.93
C PHE A 95 -16.04 -2.74 9.03
N SER A 96 -16.85 -1.71 8.77
CA SER A 96 -18.04 -1.36 9.56
C SER A 96 -19.23 -2.20 9.12
#